data_AF-A0A956PSI8-F1
#
_entry.id   AF-A0A956PSI8-F1
#
_cell.length_a   1.000
_cell.length_b   1.000
_cell.length_c   1.000
_cell.angle_alpha   90.00
_cell.angle_beta   90.00
_cell.angle_gamma   90.00
#
_symmetry.space_group_name_H-M   'P 1'
#
loop_
_entity.id
_entity.type
_entity.pdbx_description
1 polymer ?
#
loop_
_entity_poly.entity_id
_entity_poly.type
_entity_poly.pdbx_seq_one_letter_code
_entity_poly.pdbx_strand_id
1 'polypeptide(L)'
;MHGTSRISDPSSEINSVIGIHHGSYRLPTQAEWERAARYDVGRTLPWGEVEVSSERANHLGSGWSMPVGSYPGGRSELGIDDMAGNVWEWKGDQFWWLIFAR
;
A
#
# COMPACT_ATOMS: atom_id res chain seq x y z
N MET A 1 37.08 0.40 -0.32
CA MET A 1 36.04 1.45 -0.26
C MET A 1 34.70 0.78 -0.59
N HIS A 2 33.97 0.31 0.41
CA HIS A 2 32.61 -0.18 0.22
C HIS A 2 31.68 0.75 1.00
N GLY A 3 31.03 1.64 0.25
CA GLY A 3 29.98 2.50 0.77
C GLY A 3 28.75 1.64 1.04
N THR A 4 28.46 1.41 2.31
CA THR A 4 27.17 0.90 2.75
C THR A 4 26.13 1.97 2.40
N SER A 5 25.26 1.66 1.43
CA SER A 5 24.09 2.47 1.13
C SER A 5 23.29 2.64 2.43
N ARG A 6 23.11 3.89 2.83
CA ARG A 6 22.23 4.27 3.94
C ARG A 6 20.86 3.64 3.68
N ILE A 7 20.50 2.64 4.49
CA ILE A 7 19.11 2.28 4.69
C ILE A 7 18.50 3.54 5.33
N SER A 8 17.72 4.29 4.55
CA SER A 8 16.82 5.32 5.05
C SER A 8 16.02 4.72 6.20
N ASP A 9 15.81 5.48 7.27
CA ASP A 9 14.93 5.07 8.36
C ASP A 9 13.60 4.56 7.76
N PRO A 10 13.22 3.28 7.96
CA PRO A 10 12.00 2.71 7.36
C PRO A 10 10.75 3.53 7.67
N SER A 11 10.72 4.21 8.82
CA SER A 11 9.63 5.08 9.21
C SER A 11 9.51 6.33 8.32
N SER A 12 10.64 6.86 7.84
CA SER A 12 10.66 8.03 6.93
C SER A 12 10.14 7.68 5.54
N GLU A 13 10.46 6.48 5.04
CA GLU A 13 9.94 6.00 3.76
C GLU A 13 8.44 5.71 3.84
N ILE A 14 7.99 5.04 4.91
CA ILE A 14 6.57 4.77 5.15
C ILE A 14 5.80 6.09 5.24
N ASN A 15 6.27 7.04 6.04
CA ASN A 15 5.60 8.34 6.21
C ASN A 15 5.42 9.10 4.89
N SER A 16 6.42 9.04 4.00
CA SER A 16 6.33 9.65 2.66
C SER A 16 5.28 8.99 1.77
N VAL A 17 4.99 7.71 2.00
CA VAL A 17 4.14 6.87 1.15
C VAL A 17 2.69 6.82 1.66
N ILE A 18 2.44 6.91 2.97
CA ILE A 18 1.08 6.80 3.54
C ILE A 18 0.39 8.14 3.80
N GLY A 19 0.90 9.23 3.21
CA GLY A 19 0.27 10.55 3.30
C GLY A 19 0.57 11.32 4.60
N ILE A 20 1.69 11.04 5.27
CA ILE A 20 2.16 11.82 6.42
C ILE A 20 3.08 12.94 5.91
N HIS A 21 2.56 14.17 5.88
CA HIS A 21 3.32 15.36 5.52
C HIS A 21 3.41 16.29 6.72
N HIS A 22 4.62 16.51 7.24
CA HIS A 22 4.91 17.44 8.36
C HIS A 22 4.05 17.23 9.62
N GLY A 23 3.76 15.97 10.00
CA GLY A 23 2.97 15.65 11.20
C GLY A 23 1.45 15.79 11.01
N SER A 24 0.99 15.97 9.77
CA SER A 24 -0.43 15.93 9.40
C SER A 24 -0.72 14.72 8.50
N TYR A 25 -1.94 14.20 8.59
CA TYR A 25 -2.42 13.08 7.79
C TYR A 25 -3.36 13.56 6.68
N ARG A 26 -3.23 12.96 5.50
CA ARG A 26 -4.20 13.05 4.40
C ARG A 26 -4.43 11.67 3.79
N LEU A 27 -5.48 11.54 2.98
CA LEU A 27 -5.63 10.35 2.14
C LEU A 27 -4.42 10.21 1.20
N PRO A 28 -3.95 8.98 0.94
CA PRO A 28 -2.91 8.74 -0.04
C PRO A 28 -3.43 9.05 -1.45
N THR A 29 -2.57 9.53 -2.34
CA THR A 29 -2.84 9.55 -3.78
C THR A 29 -2.84 8.12 -4.34
N GLN A 30 -3.36 7.89 -5.55
CA GLN A 30 -3.25 6.57 -6.20
C GLN A 30 -1.80 6.10 -6.30
N ALA A 31 -0.87 6.97 -6.69
CA ALA A 31 0.55 6.62 -6.84
C ALA A 31 1.20 6.22 -5.51
N GLU A 32 0.87 6.94 -4.44
CA GLU A 32 1.32 6.61 -3.08
C GLU A 32 0.75 5.28 -2.60
N TRP A 33 -0.55 5.07 -2.80
CA TRP A 33 -1.22 3.82 -2.45
C TRP A 33 -0.64 2.62 -3.21
N GLU A 34 -0.40 2.78 -4.53
CA GLU A 34 0.22 1.74 -5.35
C GLU A 34 1.65 1.43 -4.93
N ARG A 35 2.45 2.46 -4.58
CA ARG A 35 3.80 2.25 -4.06
C ARG A 35 3.78 1.55 -2.70
N ALA A 36 2.84 1.90 -1.83
CA ALA A 36 2.61 1.24 -0.54
C ALA A 36 2.33 -0.26 -0.70
N ALA A 37 1.50 -0.61 -1.68
CA ALA A 37 1.14 -1.98 -1.99
C ALA A 37 2.29 -2.72 -2.68
N ARG A 38 2.79 -2.20 -3.81
CA ARG A 38 3.58 -2.97 -4.79
C ARG A 38 5.08 -2.74 -4.68
N TYR A 39 5.50 -1.70 -3.97
CA TYR A 39 6.88 -1.19 -3.95
C TYR A 39 7.40 -0.80 -5.35
N ASP A 40 8.66 -0.38 -5.46
CA ASP A 40 9.23 0.16 -6.71
C ASP A 40 9.44 -0.88 -7.83
N VAL A 41 9.23 -2.16 -7.54
CA VAL A 41 9.46 -3.28 -8.49
C VAL A 41 8.20 -3.69 -9.27
N GLY A 42 7.07 -2.99 -9.10
CA GLY A 42 5.88 -3.21 -9.93
C GLY A 42 5.15 -4.54 -9.70
N ARG A 43 5.28 -5.14 -8.50
CA ARG A 43 4.63 -6.41 -8.12
C ARG A 43 3.13 -6.42 -8.40
N THR A 44 2.55 -7.56 -8.76
CA THR A 44 1.10 -7.65 -9.00
C THR A 44 0.30 -7.55 -7.69
N LEU A 45 0.75 -8.22 -6.64
CA LEU A 45 0.14 -8.21 -5.30
C LEU A 45 1.14 -7.69 -4.25
N PRO A 46 0.67 -7.28 -3.05
CA PRO A 46 1.57 -6.72 -2.05
C PRO A 46 2.71 -7.66 -1.63
N TRP A 47 2.44 -8.96 -1.61
CA TRP A 47 3.38 -10.02 -1.29
C TRP A 47 4.09 -10.64 -2.52
N GLY A 48 3.96 -10.05 -3.72
CA GLY A 48 4.62 -10.51 -4.95
C GLY A 48 3.68 -11.17 -5.96
N GLU A 49 4.20 -12.18 -6.68
CA GLU A 49 3.52 -12.84 -7.81
C GLU A 49 2.83 -14.14 -7.42
N VAL A 50 2.70 -14.40 -6.11
CA VAL A 50 2.00 -15.59 -5.61
C VAL A 50 0.50 -15.31 -5.62
N GLU A 51 -0.27 -16.23 -6.20
CA GLU A 51 -1.72 -16.19 -6.25
C GLU A 51 -2.37 -15.84 -4.90
N VAL A 52 -3.51 -15.16 -4.98
CA VAL A 52 -4.27 -14.78 -3.78
C VAL A 52 -4.82 -16.03 -3.07
N SER A 53 -4.70 -16.04 -1.74
CA SER A 53 -5.23 -17.11 -0.91
C SER A 53 -5.85 -16.56 0.37
N SER A 54 -6.68 -17.36 1.03
CA SER A 54 -7.31 -17.01 2.31
C SER A 54 -6.31 -16.91 3.46
N GLU A 55 -5.03 -17.25 3.25
CA GLU A 55 -3.95 -17.04 4.22
C GLU A 55 -3.27 -15.67 4.07
N ARG A 56 -3.48 -15.01 2.92
CA ARG A 56 -2.82 -13.75 2.56
C ARG A 56 -3.76 -12.57 2.49
N ALA A 57 -5.06 -12.79 2.25
CA ALA A 57 -6.03 -11.72 2.24
C ALA A 57 -7.45 -12.20 2.51
N ASN A 58 -8.24 -11.35 3.17
CA ASN A 58 -9.68 -11.45 3.18
C ASN A 58 -10.25 -10.96 1.83
N HIS A 59 -10.19 -11.82 0.80
CA HIS A 59 -10.50 -11.46 -0.59
C HIS A 59 -11.80 -12.08 -1.13
N LEU A 60 -12.29 -13.17 -0.52
CA LEU A 60 -13.53 -13.86 -0.94
C LEU A 60 -14.75 -13.45 -0.12
N GLY A 61 -14.65 -12.35 0.63
CA GLY A 61 -15.76 -11.80 1.40
C GLY A 61 -16.19 -12.72 2.53
N SER A 62 -15.48 -12.67 3.65
CA SER A 62 -15.95 -13.26 4.93
C SER A 62 -17.26 -12.64 5.46
N GLY A 63 -17.83 -11.67 4.74
CA GLY A 63 -18.99 -10.87 5.13
C GLY A 63 -18.65 -9.68 6.03
N TRP A 64 -17.41 -9.61 6.51
CA TRP A 64 -16.94 -8.61 7.48
C TRP A 64 -15.47 -8.23 7.23
N SER A 65 -15.02 -7.16 7.87
CA SER A 65 -13.60 -6.90 8.00
C SER A 65 -12.97 -7.79 9.08
N MET A 66 -11.68 -8.07 8.92
CA MET A 66 -10.86 -8.79 9.89
C MET A 66 -9.98 -7.81 10.67
N PRO A 67 -9.56 -8.17 11.90
CA PRO A 67 -8.57 -7.38 12.63
C PRO A 67 -7.32 -7.11 11.80
N VAL A 68 -6.74 -5.92 11.97
CA VAL A 68 -5.53 -5.51 11.24
C VAL A 68 -4.40 -6.54 11.48
N GLY A 69 -3.74 -6.96 10.41
CA GLY A 69 -2.62 -7.90 10.48
C GLY A 69 -3.03 -9.35 10.71
N SER A 70 -4.30 -9.69 10.50
CA SER A 70 -4.77 -11.09 10.53
C SER A 70 -4.11 -11.97 9.46
N TYR A 71 -3.57 -11.35 8.41
CA TYR A 71 -2.93 -12.03 7.28
C TYR A 71 -1.47 -11.59 7.14
N PRO A 72 -0.56 -12.03 8.04
CA PRO A 72 0.84 -11.61 7.98
C PRO A 72 1.56 -12.06 6.70
N GLY A 73 1.08 -13.11 6.04
CA GLY A 73 1.55 -13.51 4.71
C GLY A 73 1.12 -12.56 3.58
N GLY A 74 0.20 -11.64 3.85
CA GLY A 74 -0.29 -10.62 2.91
C GLY A 74 0.41 -9.28 3.01
N ARG A 75 1.39 -9.14 3.91
CA ARG A 75 2.08 -7.89 4.17
C ARG A 75 2.88 -7.44 2.95
N SER A 76 2.86 -6.13 2.67
CA SER A 76 3.70 -5.54 1.62
C SER A 76 5.18 -5.57 1.98
N GLU A 77 6.05 -5.36 0.99
CA GLU A 77 7.50 -5.25 1.22
C GLU A 77 7.86 -4.13 2.22
N LEU A 78 7.05 -3.06 2.26
CA LEU A 78 7.21 -1.95 3.20
C LEU A 78 6.68 -2.26 4.61
N GLY A 79 6.18 -3.48 4.83
CA GLY A 79 5.66 -3.91 6.12
C GLY A 79 4.21 -3.48 6.38
N ILE A 80 3.48 -3.04 5.35
CA ILE A 80 2.10 -2.55 5.49
C ILE A 80 1.13 -3.72 5.32
N ASP A 81 0.33 -3.96 6.35
CA ASP A 81 -0.68 -5.03 6.35
C ASP A 81 -1.93 -4.63 5.56
N ASP A 82 -2.67 -5.63 5.09
CA ASP A 82 -4.03 -5.50 4.55
C ASP A 82 -4.16 -4.59 3.30
N MET A 83 -3.06 -4.32 2.57
CA MET A 83 -3.06 -3.60 1.29
C MET A 83 -3.87 -4.28 0.17
N ALA A 84 -4.27 -5.54 0.37
CA ALA A 84 -5.19 -6.26 -0.50
C ALA A 84 -6.26 -7.00 0.32
N GLY A 85 -7.51 -6.87 -0.09
CA GLY A 85 -8.67 -7.44 0.60
C GLY A 85 -9.15 -6.57 1.76
N ASN A 86 -9.91 -7.18 2.67
CA ASN A 86 -10.51 -6.54 3.84
C ASN A 86 -11.54 -5.45 3.51
N VAL A 87 -11.11 -4.24 3.16
CA VAL A 87 -11.96 -3.10 2.82
C VAL A 87 -11.41 -2.35 1.61
N TRP A 88 -12.29 -1.68 0.87
CA TRP A 88 -11.85 -0.73 -0.16
C TRP A 88 -11.32 0.55 0.47
N GLU A 89 -10.15 0.99 0.04
CA GLU A 89 -9.50 2.19 0.55
C GLU A 89 -9.73 3.39 -0.37
N TRP A 90 -10.22 4.48 0.22
CA TRP A 90 -10.38 5.75 -0.47
C TRP A 90 -9.03 6.41 -0.73
N LYS A 91 -8.87 7.00 -1.91
CA LYS A 91 -7.69 7.77 -2.31
C LYS A 91 -8.05 9.23 -2.47
N GLY A 92 -7.08 10.10 -2.19
CA GLY A 92 -7.23 11.55 -2.12
C GLY A 92 -7.00 12.28 -3.44
N ASP A 93 -6.78 11.58 -4.55
CA ASP A 93 -6.68 12.24 -5.84
C ASP A 93 -8.08 12.57 -6.40
N GLN A 94 -8.22 13.84 -6.80
CA GLN A 94 -9.32 14.26 -7.65
C GLN A 94 -9.09 13.58 -9.01
N PHE A 95 -9.94 12.63 -9.37
CA PHE A 95 -10.00 12.12 -10.74
C PHE A 95 -10.13 13.33 -11.68
N TRP A 96 -9.11 13.60 -12.50
CA TRP A 96 -9.07 14.77 -13.37
C TRP A 96 -10.17 14.71 -14.43
N TRP A 97 -11.35 15.29 -14.15
CA TRP A 97 -12.38 15.59 -15.16
C TRP A 97 -12.08 16.89 -15.95
N LEU A 98 -10.82 17.15 -16.31
CA LEU A 98 -10.46 18.26 -17.21
C LEU A 98 -9.36 17.90 -18.24
N ILE A 99 -9.37 16.68 -18.75
CA ILE A 99 -8.78 16.36 -20.06
C ILE A 99 -9.73 15.34 -20.72
N PHE A 100 -10.91 15.71 -21.22
CA PHE A 100 -11.12 16.39 -22.49
C PHE A 100 -12.34 17.33 -22.41
N ALA A 101 -12.09 18.62 -22.27
CA ALA A 101 -13.01 19.65 -22.77
C ALA A 101 -12.32 20.31 -23.97
N ARG A 102 -12.44 19.68 -25.14
CA ARG A 102 -12.48 20.37 -26.44
C ARG A 102 -13.16 19.51 -27.48
#